data_AF-A0A382Y9F7-F1
#
_entry.id   AF-A0A382Y9F7-F1
#
_cell.length_a   1.000
_cell.length_b   1.000
_cell.length_c   1.000
_cell.angle_alpha   90.00
_cell.angle_beta   90.00
_cell.angle_gamma   90.00
#
_symmetry.space_group_name_H-M   'P 1'
#
loop_
_entity.id
_entity.type
_entity.pdbx_description
1 polymer ?
#
loop_
_entity_poly.entity_id
_entity_poly.type
_entity_poly.pdbx_seq_one_letter_code
_entity_poly.pdbx_strand_id
1 'polypeptide(L)'
;MENKMHFKRKLIIVIVLLGFNVSEYSFAQTSNQHVSVSIYEDLINSFFTSIGDISGKGTKKLLGKKVKYTWKVKNPNVDIEPGSAAFKAKVDIKAGKIKATKKAKGELAVTYVKEKNIIKLKVKELKVKLSFKMLGQSVSIGTIDLAEYYKPSFEFAGPQPI
;
A
#
# COMPACT_ATOMS: atom_id res chain seq x y z
N MET A 1 -106.25 -29.94 8.90
CA MET A 1 -105.35 -29.69 10.05
C MET A 1 -104.07 -30.45 9.80
N GLU A 2 -103.01 -29.77 9.36
CA GLU A 2 -101.67 -30.36 9.39
C GLU A 2 -100.66 -29.22 9.56
N ASN A 3 -99.96 -29.29 10.69
CA ASN A 3 -99.09 -28.26 11.22
C ASN A 3 -97.65 -28.60 10.79
N LYS A 4 -97.00 -27.76 9.98
CA LYS A 4 -95.56 -27.90 9.68
C LYS A 4 -94.80 -26.65 10.10
N MET A 5 -94.62 -26.59 11.42
CA MET A 5 -93.37 -26.33 12.15
C MET A 5 -92.23 -25.69 11.34
N HIS A 6 -92.01 -24.39 11.58
CA HIS A 6 -90.83 -23.63 11.16
C HIS A 6 -89.58 -24.12 11.92
N PHE A 7 -88.64 -24.76 11.23
CA PHE A 7 -87.34 -25.10 11.77
C PHE A 7 -86.31 -24.00 11.44
N LYS A 8 -86.05 -23.13 12.41
CA LYS A 8 -85.00 -22.10 12.35
C LYS A 8 -83.62 -22.79 12.35
N ARG A 9 -82.97 -22.91 11.19
CA ARG A 9 -81.56 -23.30 11.10
C ARG A 9 -80.68 -22.14 11.59
N LYS A 10 -80.13 -22.28 12.81
CA LYS A 10 -79.00 -21.46 13.27
C LYS A 10 -77.77 -21.85 12.46
N LEU A 11 -77.27 -20.93 11.64
CA LEU A 11 -76.00 -21.08 10.91
C LEU A 11 -74.86 -20.91 11.92
N ILE A 12 -74.26 -22.00 12.39
CA ILE A 12 -73.02 -21.95 13.17
C ILE A 12 -71.87 -21.90 12.16
N ILE A 13 -71.23 -20.74 12.04
CA ILE A 13 -69.99 -20.56 11.28
C ILE A 13 -68.86 -21.09 12.17
N VAL A 14 -68.32 -22.25 11.84
CA VAL A 14 -67.07 -22.75 12.45
C VAL A 14 -65.91 -22.16 11.63
N ILE A 15 -65.29 -21.10 12.15
CA ILE A 15 -64.03 -20.59 11.61
C ILE A 15 -62.92 -21.54 12.06
N VAL A 16 -62.50 -22.43 11.16
CA VAL A 16 -61.28 -23.22 11.34
C VAL A 16 -60.09 -22.28 11.12
N LEU A 17 -59.45 -21.84 12.20
CA LEU A 17 -58.16 -21.16 12.16
C LEU A 17 -57.10 -22.18 11.73
N LEU A 18 -56.82 -22.24 10.42
CA LEU A 18 -55.63 -22.89 9.90
C LEU A 18 -54.42 -22.12 10.43
N GLY A 19 -53.74 -22.72 11.41
CA GLY A 19 -52.49 -22.21 11.95
C GLY A 19 -51.46 -22.07 10.83
N PHE A 20 -51.17 -20.83 10.47
CA PHE A 20 -50.00 -20.48 9.68
C PHE A 20 -48.76 -20.89 10.48
N ASN A 21 -48.18 -22.04 10.15
CA ASN A 21 -46.78 -22.31 10.46
C ASN A 21 -45.96 -21.49 9.46
N VAL A 22 -45.78 -20.21 9.76
CA VAL A 22 -44.72 -19.42 9.12
C VAL A 22 -43.43 -19.99 9.70
N SER A 23 -42.85 -20.98 9.02
CA SER A 23 -41.49 -21.39 9.29
C SER A 23 -40.63 -20.13 9.13
N GLU A 24 -40.13 -19.61 10.24
CA GLU A 24 -39.11 -18.58 10.25
C GLU A 24 -37.90 -19.17 9.53
N TYR A 25 -37.79 -18.91 8.23
CA TYR A 25 -36.57 -19.12 7.50
C TYR A 25 -35.57 -18.12 8.06
N SER A 26 -34.85 -18.54 9.10
CA SER A 26 -33.62 -17.89 9.52
C SER A 26 -32.66 -17.96 8.35
N PHE A 27 -32.68 -16.95 7.47
CA PHE A 27 -31.58 -16.71 6.58
C PHE A 27 -30.36 -16.54 7.48
N ALA A 28 -29.44 -17.50 7.43
CA ALA A 28 -28.12 -17.31 7.96
C ALA A 28 -27.56 -16.08 7.25
N GLN A 29 -27.58 -14.93 7.94
CA GLN A 29 -26.91 -13.75 7.49
C GLN A 29 -25.43 -14.14 7.52
N THR A 30 -24.90 -14.55 6.37
CA THR A 30 -23.46 -14.67 6.18
C THR A 30 -22.94 -13.25 6.37
N SER A 31 -22.59 -12.89 7.60
CA SER A 31 -21.76 -11.73 7.83
C SER A 31 -20.50 -12.03 7.04
N ASN A 32 -20.33 -11.37 5.89
CA ASN A 32 -19.04 -11.33 5.24
C ASN A 32 -18.13 -10.62 6.25
N GLN A 33 -17.51 -11.38 7.15
CA GLN A 33 -16.59 -10.83 8.13
C GLN A 33 -15.36 -10.41 7.34
N HIS A 34 -15.36 -9.15 6.93
CA HIS A 34 -14.24 -8.54 6.25
C HIS A 34 -13.19 -8.23 7.32
N VAL A 35 -12.15 -9.04 7.38
CA VAL A 35 -10.97 -8.71 8.18
C VAL A 35 -10.22 -7.60 7.45
N SER A 36 -9.93 -6.51 8.18
CA SER A 36 -9.16 -5.38 7.68
C SER A 36 -7.84 -5.27 8.45
N VAL A 37 -6.79 -4.85 7.74
CA VAL A 37 -5.49 -4.53 8.32
C VAL A 37 -5.12 -3.12 7.91
N SER A 38 -4.67 -2.33 8.87
CA SER A 38 -4.20 -0.96 8.65
C SER A 38 -2.71 -0.87 8.96
N ILE A 39 -1.94 -0.33 8.00
CA ILE A 39 -0.50 -0.08 8.14
C ILE A 39 -0.31 1.43 8.11
N TYR A 40 0.28 1.97 9.17
CA TYR A 40 0.53 3.40 9.28
C TYR A 40 1.80 3.82 8.53
N GLU A 41 1.79 5.02 7.95
CA GLU A 41 2.94 5.60 7.25
C GLU A 41 4.20 5.65 8.13
N ASP A 42 4.06 6.00 9.42
CA ASP A 42 5.19 6.07 10.36
C ASP A 42 5.89 4.72 10.55
N LEU A 43 5.15 3.61 10.51
CA LEU A 43 5.72 2.26 10.59
C LEU A 43 6.58 1.99 9.34
N ILE A 44 6.07 2.34 8.17
CA ILE A 44 6.78 2.19 6.89
C ILE A 44 8.04 3.07 6.89
N ASN A 45 7.93 4.33 7.33
CA ASN A 45 9.06 5.26 7.44
C ASN A 45 10.12 4.80 8.44
N SER A 46 9.70 4.19 9.54
CA SER A 46 10.61 3.57 10.51
C SER A 46 11.39 2.42 9.89
N PHE A 47 10.73 1.57 9.10
CA PHE A 47 11.40 0.51 8.34
C PHE A 47 12.45 1.09 7.39
N PHE A 48 12.10 2.08 6.56
CA PHE A 48 13.04 2.71 5.62
C PHE A 48 14.25 3.35 6.34
N THR A 49 14.04 3.89 7.53
CA THR A 49 15.13 4.45 8.36
C THR A 49 16.02 3.35 8.94
N SER A 50 15.45 2.18 9.29
CA SER A 50 16.17 1.05 9.88
C SER A 50 17.16 0.37 8.92
N ILE A 51 16.96 0.50 7.60
CA ILE A 51 17.90 0.01 6.57
C ILE A 51 19.29 0.66 6.72
N GLY A 52 19.35 1.85 7.32
CA GLY A 52 20.59 2.56 7.59
C GLY A 52 21.10 3.39 6.42
N ASP A 53 22.38 3.74 6.48
CA ASP A 53 22.99 4.67 5.55
C ASP A 53 23.25 4.05 4.17
N ILE A 54 22.48 4.46 3.16
CA ILE A 54 22.74 4.11 1.77
C ILE A 54 23.67 5.14 1.14
N SER A 55 24.85 4.69 0.68
CA SER A 55 25.85 5.55 0.07
C SER A 55 26.73 4.77 -0.91
N GLY A 56 27.45 5.50 -1.75
CA GLY A 56 28.38 4.91 -2.71
C GLY A 56 29.48 5.87 -3.14
N LYS A 57 30.44 5.34 -3.90
CA LYS A 57 31.59 6.07 -4.43
C LYS A 57 31.88 5.65 -5.85
N GLY A 58 32.49 6.54 -6.62
CA GLY A 58 32.90 6.26 -8.00
C GLY A 58 34.01 7.17 -8.48
N THR A 59 34.49 6.91 -9.69
CA THR A 59 35.50 7.73 -10.35
C THR A 59 35.09 7.98 -11.80
N LYS A 60 35.22 9.22 -12.28
CA LYS A 60 34.96 9.58 -13.68
C LYS A 60 36.07 10.47 -14.23
N LYS A 61 36.45 10.27 -15.49
CA LYS A 61 37.38 11.17 -16.19
C LYS A 61 36.63 12.42 -16.64
N LEU A 62 37.03 13.58 -16.14
CA LEU A 62 36.47 14.90 -16.47
C LEU A 62 37.62 15.84 -16.82
N LEU A 63 37.55 16.51 -17.98
CA LEU A 63 38.59 17.44 -18.45
C LEU A 63 40.01 16.84 -18.35
N GLY A 64 40.16 15.58 -18.78
CA GLY A 64 41.44 14.85 -18.74
C GLY A 64 41.84 14.29 -17.36
N LYS A 65 41.23 14.73 -16.25
CA LYS A 65 41.56 14.30 -14.88
C LYS A 65 40.57 13.28 -14.34
N LYS A 66 41.03 12.30 -13.56
CA LYS A 66 40.16 11.36 -12.82
C LYS A 66 39.61 12.05 -11.58
N VAL A 67 38.30 12.24 -11.51
CA VAL A 67 37.59 12.84 -10.39
C VAL A 67 36.89 11.75 -9.60
N LYS A 68 37.28 11.59 -8.33
CA LYS A 68 36.57 10.73 -7.36
C LYS A 68 35.35 11.46 -6.83
N TYR A 69 34.26 10.73 -6.66
CA TYR A 69 33.03 11.26 -6.08
C TYR A 69 32.42 10.27 -5.08
N THR A 70 31.63 10.81 -4.17
CA THR A 70 30.76 10.05 -3.27
C THR A 70 29.34 10.56 -3.38
N TRP A 71 28.38 9.69 -3.07
CA TRP A 71 26.98 10.05 -2.95
C TRP A 71 26.37 9.38 -1.72
N LYS A 72 25.37 10.02 -1.11
CA LYS A 72 24.67 9.51 0.07
C LYS A 72 23.19 9.86 -0.01
N VAL A 73 22.33 8.89 0.27
CA VAL A 73 20.89 9.10 0.40
C VAL A 73 20.60 9.72 1.77
N LYS A 74 19.70 10.70 1.79
CA LYS A 74 19.32 11.47 2.97
C LYS A 74 17.80 11.55 3.05
N ASN A 75 17.28 11.40 4.26
CA ASN A 75 15.86 11.54 4.57
C ASN A 75 14.96 10.70 3.62
N PRO A 76 15.20 9.39 3.47
CA PRO A 76 14.23 8.54 2.79
C PRO A 76 12.92 8.53 3.58
N ASN A 77 11.80 8.76 2.90
CA ASN A 77 10.47 8.62 3.46
C ASN A 77 9.48 8.17 2.40
N VAL A 78 8.31 7.76 2.87
CA VAL A 78 7.12 7.44 2.12
C VAL A 78 6.05 8.44 2.54
N ASP A 79 5.29 8.87 1.55
CA ASP A 79 4.10 9.70 1.68
C ASP A 79 2.92 8.93 1.06
N ILE A 80 1.89 8.67 1.86
CA ILE A 80 0.71 7.89 1.48
C ILE A 80 -0.48 8.83 1.34
N GLU A 81 -1.04 8.86 0.14
CA GLU A 81 -2.26 9.58 -0.19
C GLU A 81 -3.35 8.57 -0.58
N PRO A 82 -4.65 8.94 -0.56
CA PRO A 82 -5.70 8.07 -1.06
C PRO A 82 -5.40 7.54 -2.46
N GLY A 83 -5.20 6.23 -2.59
CA GLY A 83 -4.92 5.55 -3.86
C GLY A 83 -3.47 5.64 -4.36
N SER A 84 -2.54 6.26 -3.63
CA SER A 84 -1.13 6.32 -4.06
C SER A 84 -0.14 6.35 -2.89
N ALA A 85 1.08 5.86 -3.14
CA ALA A 85 2.17 5.99 -2.20
C ALA A 85 3.43 6.42 -2.96
N ALA A 86 4.16 7.39 -2.42
CA ALA A 86 5.35 7.96 -3.03
C ALA A 86 6.55 7.83 -2.11
N PHE A 87 7.62 7.21 -2.59
CA PHE A 87 8.93 7.28 -1.95
C PHE A 87 9.62 8.60 -2.30
N LYS A 88 10.18 9.29 -1.31
CA LYS A 88 10.96 10.52 -1.49
C LYS A 88 12.29 10.40 -0.75
N ALA A 89 13.32 11.00 -1.33
CA ALA A 89 14.61 11.14 -0.67
C ALA A 89 15.39 12.35 -1.24
N LYS A 90 16.51 12.66 -0.60
CA LYS A 90 17.57 13.52 -1.15
C LYS A 90 18.82 12.68 -1.40
N VAL A 91 19.57 13.03 -2.44
CA VAL A 91 20.88 12.43 -2.74
C VAL A 91 21.90 13.55 -2.71
N ASP A 92 22.75 13.52 -1.68
CA ASP A 92 23.90 14.38 -1.57
C ASP A 92 25.05 13.80 -2.38
N ILE A 93 25.73 14.66 -3.13
CA ILE A 93 26.82 14.33 -4.04
C ILE A 93 28.01 15.19 -3.66
N LYS A 94 29.19 14.58 -3.55
CA LYS A 94 30.44 15.27 -3.27
C LYS A 94 31.52 14.85 -4.26
N ALA A 95 32.16 15.82 -4.91
CA ALA A 95 33.29 15.63 -5.81
C ALA A 95 34.38 16.66 -5.49
N GLY A 96 35.41 16.26 -4.75
CA GLY A 96 36.40 17.20 -4.19
C GLY A 96 35.73 18.24 -3.27
N LYS A 97 35.86 19.52 -3.63
CA LYS A 97 35.21 20.66 -2.93
C LYS A 97 33.77 20.93 -3.38
N ILE A 98 33.33 20.34 -4.50
CA ILE A 98 31.99 20.58 -5.05
C ILE A 98 30.99 19.69 -4.33
N LYS A 99 29.86 20.27 -3.93
CA LYS A 99 28.71 19.58 -3.36
C LYS A 99 27.46 19.89 -4.18
N ALA A 100 26.58 18.92 -4.31
CA ALA A 100 25.25 19.09 -4.91
C ALA A 100 24.25 18.18 -4.22
N THR A 101 22.99 18.59 -4.17
CA THR A 101 21.89 17.77 -3.64
C THR A 101 20.82 17.63 -4.71
N LYS A 102 20.34 16.41 -4.93
CA LYS A 102 19.22 16.11 -5.84
C LYS A 102 18.05 15.55 -5.05
N LYS A 103 16.84 16.01 -5.33
CA LYS A 103 15.62 15.37 -4.83
C LYS A 103 15.31 14.15 -5.70
N ALA A 104 14.87 13.07 -5.07
CA ALA A 104 14.38 11.86 -5.72
C ALA A 104 12.95 11.62 -5.25
N LYS A 105 12.04 11.37 -6.20
CA LYS A 105 10.65 10.97 -5.93
C LYS A 105 10.30 9.85 -6.89
N GLY A 106 9.78 8.75 -6.35
CA GLY A 106 9.36 7.58 -7.12
C GLY A 106 8.07 7.00 -6.54
N GLU A 107 7.40 6.15 -7.31
CA GLU A 107 6.22 5.44 -6.84
C GLU A 107 6.62 4.29 -5.89
N LEU A 108 5.87 4.12 -4.81
CA LEU A 108 5.90 2.94 -3.97
C LEU A 108 4.72 2.05 -4.34
N ALA A 109 4.99 0.92 -4.97
CA ALA A 109 3.97 -0.07 -5.27
C ALA A 109 3.55 -0.79 -3.98
N VAL A 110 2.25 -0.81 -3.68
CA VAL A 110 1.65 -1.57 -2.59
C VAL A 110 0.80 -2.68 -3.21
N THR A 111 1.19 -3.93 -3.00
CA THR A 111 0.55 -5.10 -3.64
C THR A 111 0.22 -6.16 -2.60
N TYR A 112 -0.99 -6.72 -2.66
CA TYR A 112 -1.35 -7.90 -1.88
C TYR A 112 -1.15 -9.17 -2.71
N VAL A 113 -0.24 -10.03 -2.28
CA VAL A 113 0.04 -11.34 -2.89
C VAL A 113 -0.85 -12.37 -2.19
N LYS A 114 -2.03 -12.62 -2.78
CA LYS A 114 -3.09 -13.44 -2.16
C LYS A 114 -2.64 -14.86 -1.86
N GLU A 115 -1.86 -15.48 -2.74
CA GLU A 115 -1.40 -16.87 -2.62
C GLU A 115 -0.50 -17.07 -1.41
N LYS A 116 0.22 -16.01 -1.01
CA LYS A 116 1.11 -16.01 0.15
C LYS A 116 0.51 -15.34 1.37
N ASN A 117 -0.66 -14.70 1.22
CA ASN A 117 -1.24 -13.79 2.20
C ASN A 117 -0.21 -12.75 2.68
N ILE A 118 0.46 -12.06 1.75
CA ILE A 118 1.50 -11.06 2.05
C ILE A 118 1.15 -9.71 1.42
N ILE A 119 1.24 -8.63 2.21
CA ILE A 119 1.25 -7.25 1.71
C ILE A 119 2.70 -6.88 1.44
N LYS A 120 3.00 -6.46 0.21
CA LYS A 120 4.35 -6.17 -0.28
C LYS A 120 4.45 -4.72 -0.72
N LEU A 121 5.42 -3.99 -0.19
CA LEU A 121 5.75 -2.62 -0.57
C LEU A 121 7.08 -2.62 -1.31
N LYS A 122 7.10 -2.00 -2.50
CA LYS A 122 8.28 -1.98 -3.36
C LYS A 122 8.45 -0.61 -4.00
N VAL A 123 9.62 0.00 -3.79
CA VAL A 123 10.00 1.22 -4.53
C VAL A 123 10.16 0.82 -6.00
N LYS A 124 9.36 1.42 -6.90
CA LYS A 124 9.53 1.23 -8.34
C LYS A 124 10.83 1.90 -8.80
N GLU A 125 11.29 1.57 -10.01
CA GLU A 125 12.51 2.11 -10.60
C GLU A 125 12.64 3.63 -10.35
N LEU A 126 13.73 4.03 -9.70
CA LEU A 126 13.98 5.40 -9.28
C LEU A 126 15.39 5.84 -9.67
N LYS A 127 15.54 6.15 -10.95
CA LYS A 127 16.80 6.60 -11.54
C LYS A 127 17.12 8.06 -11.18
N VAL A 128 18.22 8.27 -10.47
CA VAL A 128 18.73 9.59 -10.09
C VAL A 128 20.03 9.88 -10.85
N LYS A 129 20.00 10.93 -11.67
CA LYS A 129 21.19 11.42 -12.39
C LYS A 129 22.11 12.19 -11.45
N LEU A 130 23.26 11.60 -11.14
CA LEU A 130 24.31 12.22 -10.35
C LEU A 130 24.98 13.31 -11.18
N SER A 131 24.80 14.57 -10.79
CA SER A 131 25.34 15.73 -11.50
C SER A 131 25.62 16.90 -10.56
N PHE A 132 26.62 17.71 -10.91
CA PHE A 132 26.98 18.94 -10.20
C PHE A 132 27.36 20.04 -11.19
N LYS A 133 27.34 21.31 -10.73
CA LYS A 133 27.80 22.45 -11.53
C LYS A 133 29.31 22.64 -11.37
N MET A 134 30.01 22.82 -12.49
CA MET A 134 31.44 23.14 -12.55
C MET A 134 31.66 24.14 -13.68
N LEU A 135 32.32 25.27 -13.39
CA LEU A 135 32.57 26.34 -14.38
C LEU A 135 31.28 26.79 -15.11
N GLY A 136 30.18 26.94 -14.38
CA GLY A 136 28.87 27.31 -14.94
C GLY A 136 28.11 26.19 -15.67
N GLN A 137 28.74 25.06 -15.96
CA GLN A 137 28.14 23.95 -16.71
C GLN A 137 27.71 22.79 -15.82
N SER A 138 26.61 22.11 -16.18
CA SER A 138 26.13 20.91 -15.50
C SER A 138 26.90 19.68 -15.98
N VAL A 139 27.61 19.02 -15.07
CA VAL A 139 28.42 17.83 -15.37
C VAL A 139 27.76 16.59 -14.79
N SER A 140 27.47 15.61 -15.64
CA SER A 140 26.89 14.32 -15.25
C SER A 140 27.98 13.30 -14.95
N ILE A 141 27.94 12.69 -13.77
CA ILE A 141 28.93 11.71 -13.31
C ILE A 141 28.41 10.27 -13.24
N GLY A 142 27.09 10.07 -13.35
CA GLY A 142 26.49 8.75 -13.42
C GLY A 142 24.99 8.82 -13.20
N THR A 143 24.36 7.65 -13.21
CA THR A 143 22.97 7.46 -12.81
C THR A 143 22.96 6.30 -11.82
N ILE A 144 22.22 6.45 -10.73
CA ILE A 144 21.97 5.37 -9.78
C ILE A 144 20.48 5.05 -9.79
N ASP A 145 20.11 3.79 -9.64
CA ASP A 145 18.73 3.41 -9.35
C ASP A 145 18.59 3.21 -7.84
N LEU A 146 17.87 4.10 -7.17
CA LEU A 146 17.67 3.99 -5.73
C LEU A 146 16.83 2.77 -5.35
N ALA A 147 15.95 2.30 -6.24
CA ALA A 147 15.11 1.14 -5.97
C ALA A 147 15.92 -0.14 -5.72
N GLU A 148 17.15 -0.22 -6.26
CA GLU A 148 18.04 -1.36 -6.06
C GLU A 148 18.54 -1.49 -4.62
N TYR A 149 18.64 -0.38 -3.89
CA TYR A 149 19.17 -0.34 -2.52
C TYR A 149 18.10 -0.57 -1.44
N TYR A 150 16.82 -0.47 -1.81
CA TYR A 150 15.68 -0.75 -0.93
C TYR A 150 15.11 -2.15 -1.20
N LYS A 151 16.02 -3.13 -1.31
CA LYS A 151 15.70 -4.57 -1.43
C LYS A 151 16.11 -5.28 -0.12
N PRO A 152 15.25 -6.13 0.47
CA PRO A 152 13.98 -6.61 -0.07
C PRO A 152 12.83 -5.60 0.03
N SER A 153 11.80 -5.84 -0.78
CA SER A 153 10.46 -5.27 -0.58
C SER A 153 10.01 -5.51 0.86
N PHE A 154 9.41 -4.50 1.48
CA PHE A 154 8.87 -4.61 2.83
C PHE A 154 7.62 -5.50 2.78
N GLU A 155 7.57 -6.55 3.59
CA GLU A 155 6.54 -7.58 3.55
C GLU A 155 5.86 -7.74 4.91
N PHE A 156 4.53 -7.75 4.91
CA PHE A 156 3.70 -8.05 6.08
C PHE A 156 2.87 -9.29 5.83
N ALA A 157 2.78 -10.18 6.82
CA ALA A 157 1.77 -11.21 6.81
C ALA A 157 0.39 -10.55 6.89
N GLY A 158 -0.52 -10.97 6.03
CA GLY A 158 -1.93 -10.61 6.14
C GLY A 158 -2.58 -11.36 7.30
N PRO A 159 -3.85 -11.05 7.60
CA PRO A 159 -4.56 -11.66 8.71
C PRO A 159 -4.68 -13.17 8.48
N GLN A 160 -4.41 -13.95 9.52
CA GLN A 160 -4.64 -15.39 9.53
C GLN A 160 -5.78 -15.70 10.50
N PRO A 161 -6.74 -16.56 10.12
CA PRO A 161 -7.69 -17.08 11.09
C PRO A 161 -6.93 -17.86 12.17
N ILE A 162 -7.29 -17.61 13.43
CA ILE A 162 -6.81 -18.38 14.60
C ILE A 162 -7.61 -19.66 14.70
#